data_AF-A0A1D3K4R0-F1
#
_entry.id   AF-A0A1D3K4R0-F1
#
_cell.length_a   1.000
_cell.length_b   1.000
_cell.length_c   1.000
_cell.angle_alpha   90.00
_cell.angle_beta   90.00
_cell.angle_gamma   90.00
#
_symmetry.space_group_name_H-M   'P 1'
#
loop_
_entity.id
_entity.type
_entity.pdbx_description
1 polymer ?
#
loop_
_entity_poly.entity_id
_entity_poly.type
_entity_poly.pdbx_seq_one_letter_code
_entity_poly.pdbx_strand_id
1 'polypeptide(L)'
;MSKAQDFSKLYARVASDIATALEDVSRLDVSNDKGNAHLASVKEKLGEMKLRFDSEITYLEKHAEWDNFTIAFFGETNAGKSTIIESLRILFEEKKRQALIKRNQATVSDIQAVFSEKSDALIDELSTRYVSFCEDVAALGDDIGALVNQTQRDLLSTRQQLEHTQQDYTFCKERLNHAQSDLDNTRQALQGTETRLSESQSMLGQVRGELQQVGQQLQGARSDWRTISTWRTGNSKGWNIITWRTGPPA
;
A
#
# COMPACT_ATOMS: atom_id res chain seq x y z
N MET A 1 -47.24 -12.72 -65.56
CA MET A 1 -46.52 -11.79 -66.45
C MET A 1 -46.45 -10.46 -65.73
N SER A 2 -45.27 -9.84 -65.63
CA SER A 2 -45.10 -8.60 -64.87
C SER A 2 -45.83 -7.46 -65.59
N LYS A 3 -46.55 -6.58 -64.87
CA LYS A 3 -47.20 -5.40 -65.48
C LYS A 3 -46.21 -4.54 -66.27
N ALA A 4 -44.94 -4.51 -65.87
CA ALA A 4 -43.87 -3.85 -66.61
C ALA A 4 -43.66 -4.45 -68.02
N GLN A 5 -43.83 -5.77 -68.18
CA GLN A 5 -43.74 -6.44 -69.49
C GLN A 5 -44.91 -6.10 -70.41
N ASP A 6 -46.09 -5.79 -69.87
CA ASP A 6 -47.25 -5.43 -70.69
C ASP A 6 -47.18 -3.98 -71.18
N PHE A 7 -46.68 -3.05 -70.36
CA PHE A 7 -46.42 -1.66 -70.79
C PHE A 7 -45.26 -1.56 -71.80
N SER A 8 -44.16 -2.27 -71.56
CA SER A 8 -43.04 -2.33 -72.51
C SER A 8 -43.48 -2.82 -73.90
N LYS A 9 -44.36 -3.84 -73.96
CA LYS A 9 -44.95 -4.31 -75.22
C LYS A 9 -45.81 -3.26 -75.91
N LEU A 10 -46.58 -2.48 -75.15
CA LEU A 10 -47.46 -1.45 -75.70
C LEU A 10 -46.63 -0.31 -76.32
N TYR A 11 -45.57 0.12 -75.64
CA TYR A 11 -44.63 1.12 -76.18
C TYR A 11 -43.88 0.61 -77.41
N ALA A 12 -43.40 -0.65 -77.38
CA ALA A 12 -42.74 -1.27 -78.53
C ALA A 12 -43.67 -1.36 -79.76
N ARG A 13 -44.96 -1.63 -79.54
CA ARG A 13 -45.96 -1.66 -80.61
C ARG A 13 -46.17 -0.28 -81.25
N VAL A 14 -46.34 0.77 -80.43
CA VAL A 14 -46.54 2.14 -80.95
C VAL A 14 -45.30 2.62 -81.72
N ALA A 15 -44.09 2.33 -81.23
CA ALA A 15 -42.85 2.65 -81.94
C ALA A 15 -42.75 1.92 -83.29
N SER A 16 -43.16 0.64 -83.34
CA SER A 16 -43.23 -0.16 -84.58
C SER A 16 -44.24 0.41 -85.57
N ASP A 17 -45.42 0.82 -85.11
CA ASP A 17 -46.47 1.39 -85.97
C ASP A 17 -46.02 2.72 -86.61
N ILE A 18 -45.34 3.58 -85.82
CA ILE A 18 -44.76 4.85 -86.32
C ILE A 18 -43.63 4.57 -87.34
N ALA A 19 -42.78 3.58 -87.07
CA ALA A 19 -41.72 3.18 -88.00
C ALA A 19 -42.29 2.67 -89.33
N THR A 20 -43.38 1.89 -89.28
CA THR A 20 -44.07 1.37 -90.46
C THR A 20 -44.72 2.49 -91.27
N ALA A 21 -45.40 3.43 -90.60
CA ALA A 21 -46.00 4.59 -91.28
C ALA A 21 -44.94 5.48 -91.96
N LEU A 22 -43.76 5.66 -91.34
CA LEU A 22 -42.65 6.38 -91.95
C LEU A 22 -42.09 5.64 -93.17
N GLU A 23 -41.99 4.31 -93.12
CA GLU A 23 -41.58 3.48 -94.24
C GLU A 23 -42.58 3.57 -95.40
N ASP A 24 -43.88 3.52 -95.13
CA ASP A 24 -44.93 3.65 -96.14
C ASP A 24 -44.90 5.03 -96.81
N VAL A 25 -44.75 6.10 -96.03
CA VAL A 25 -44.59 7.47 -96.57
C VAL A 25 -43.29 7.59 -97.37
N SER A 26 -42.23 6.87 -96.98
CA SER A 26 -40.95 6.87 -97.70
C SER A 26 -41.06 6.31 -99.12
N ARG A 27 -41.96 5.34 -99.33
CA ARG A 27 -42.19 4.64 -100.61
C ARG A 27 -43.09 5.38 -101.60
N LEU A 28 -43.80 6.41 -101.16
CA LEU A 28 -44.63 7.24 -102.04
C LEU A 28 -43.73 8.12 -102.92
N ASP A 29 -43.77 7.91 -104.23
CA ASP A 29 -43.12 8.74 -105.25
C ASP A 29 -44.17 9.57 -105.99
N VAL A 30 -43.97 10.89 -106.11
CA VAL A 30 -44.94 11.82 -106.70
C VAL A 30 -44.29 12.62 -107.80
N SER A 31 -44.81 12.46 -109.02
CA SER A 31 -44.24 12.99 -110.27
C SER A 31 -44.39 14.51 -110.49
N ASN A 32 -44.89 15.27 -109.49
CA ASN A 32 -45.09 16.72 -109.57
C ASN A 32 -44.29 17.42 -108.47
N ASP A 33 -43.53 18.46 -108.84
CA ASP A 33 -42.61 19.22 -107.98
C ASP A 33 -43.27 19.71 -106.67
N LYS A 34 -44.53 20.16 -106.71
CA LYS A 34 -45.26 20.58 -105.49
C LYS A 34 -45.60 19.42 -104.55
N GLY A 35 -45.90 18.24 -105.10
CA GLY A 35 -46.21 17.05 -104.33
C GLY A 35 -44.96 16.43 -103.68
N ASN A 36 -43.84 16.47 -104.38
CA ASN A 36 -42.55 16.03 -103.84
C ASN A 36 -42.08 16.92 -102.68
N ALA A 37 -42.24 18.25 -102.81
CA ALA A 37 -41.93 19.19 -101.72
C ALA A 37 -42.80 18.95 -100.47
N HIS A 38 -44.09 18.65 -100.64
CA HIS A 38 -44.98 18.35 -99.52
C HIS A 38 -44.64 17.01 -98.86
N LEU A 39 -44.34 15.98 -99.64
CA LEU A 39 -43.87 14.68 -99.13
C LEU A 39 -42.56 14.79 -98.35
N ALA A 40 -41.60 15.59 -98.84
CA ALA A 40 -40.37 15.85 -98.11
C ALA A 40 -40.65 16.47 -96.73
N SER A 41 -41.56 17.46 -96.66
CA SER A 41 -41.94 18.10 -95.39
C SER A 41 -42.66 17.15 -94.42
N VAL A 42 -43.44 16.20 -94.94
CA VAL A 42 -44.13 15.18 -94.14
C VAL A 42 -43.12 14.15 -93.62
N LYS A 43 -42.19 13.68 -94.46
CA LYS A 43 -41.11 12.77 -94.06
C LYS A 43 -40.25 13.38 -92.95
N GLU A 44 -39.88 14.64 -93.09
CA GLU A 44 -39.10 15.39 -92.09
C GLU A 44 -39.85 15.46 -90.75
N LYS A 45 -41.11 15.91 -90.75
CA LYS A 45 -41.94 15.99 -89.54
C LYS A 45 -42.17 14.64 -88.86
N LEU A 46 -42.44 13.58 -89.63
CA LEU A 46 -42.58 12.23 -89.06
C LEU A 46 -41.25 11.69 -88.51
N GLY A 47 -40.13 12.02 -89.15
CA GLY A 47 -38.79 11.68 -88.66
C GLY A 47 -38.47 12.36 -87.32
N GLU A 48 -38.76 13.66 -87.20
CA GLU A 48 -38.63 14.39 -85.93
C GLU A 48 -39.52 13.82 -84.83
N MET A 49 -40.78 13.50 -85.18
CA MET A 49 -41.74 12.92 -84.26
C MET A 49 -41.27 11.54 -83.75
N LYS A 50 -40.71 10.71 -84.64
CA LYS A 50 -40.12 9.42 -84.26
C LYS A 50 -38.96 9.59 -83.27
N LEU A 51 -38.01 10.47 -83.59
CA LEU A 51 -36.84 10.71 -82.73
C LEU A 51 -37.24 11.19 -81.33
N ARG A 52 -38.22 12.11 -81.24
CA ARG A 52 -38.76 12.55 -79.96
C ARG A 52 -39.43 11.41 -79.20
N PHE A 53 -40.30 10.66 -79.86
CA PHE A 53 -41.02 9.56 -79.23
C PHE A 53 -40.07 8.48 -78.69
N ASP A 54 -39.07 8.06 -79.47
CA ASP A 54 -38.06 7.08 -79.05
C ASP A 54 -37.29 7.55 -77.80
N SER A 55 -36.97 8.85 -77.73
CA SER A 55 -36.29 9.43 -76.57
C SER A 55 -37.16 9.46 -75.31
N GLU A 56 -38.46 9.76 -75.44
CA GLU A 56 -39.42 9.78 -74.34
C GLU A 56 -39.72 8.38 -73.80
N ILE A 57 -39.85 7.37 -74.69
CA ILE A 57 -40.01 5.96 -74.28
C ILE A 57 -38.79 5.48 -73.49
N THR A 58 -37.58 5.76 -73.98
CA THR A 58 -36.34 5.40 -73.30
C THR A 58 -36.23 6.04 -71.91
N TYR A 59 -36.68 7.30 -71.79
CA TYR A 59 -36.72 8.01 -70.51
C TYR A 59 -37.70 7.35 -69.52
N LEU A 60 -38.92 7.05 -69.97
CA LEU A 60 -39.94 6.42 -69.13
C LEU A 60 -39.54 5.01 -68.69
N GLU A 61 -38.93 4.22 -69.57
CA GLU A 61 -38.45 2.87 -69.24
C GLU A 61 -37.36 2.90 -68.15
N LYS A 62 -36.46 3.88 -68.21
CA LYS A 62 -35.34 4.01 -67.26
C LYS A 62 -35.76 4.54 -65.88
N HIS A 63 -36.81 5.36 -65.81
CA HIS A 63 -37.12 6.16 -64.62
C HIS A 63 -38.44 5.79 -63.92
N ALA A 64 -39.27 4.93 -64.50
CA ALA A 64 -40.52 4.52 -63.87
C ALA A 64 -40.33 3.27 -62.98
N GLU A 65 -40.60 3.41 -61.68
CA GLU A 65 -40.66 2.29 -60.74
C GLU A 65 -42.01 1.57 -60.85
N TRP A 66 -42.11 0.60 -61.75
CA TRP A 66 -43.33 -0.18 -61.96
C TRP A 66 -43.56 -1.32 -60.95
N ASP A 67 -42.60 -1.55 -60.03
CA ASP A 67 -42.61 -2.72 -59.13
C ASP A 67 -43.30 -2.44 -57.78
N ASN A 68 -43.40 -1.17 -57.38
CA ASN A 68 -44.00 -0.76 -56.12
C ASN A 68 -45.38 -0.14 -56.33
N PHE A 69 -46.42 -0.78 -55.80
CA PHE A 69 -47.75 -0.18 -55.74
C PHE A 69 -47.78 0.90 -54.64
N THR A 70 -47.51 2.14 -55.03
CA THR A 70 -47.46 3.27 -54.12
C THR A 70 -48.84 3.89 -53.95
N ILE A 71 -49.35 3.88 -52.72
CA ILE A 71 -50.57 4.60 -52.33
C ILE A 71 -50.17 5.77 -51.44
N ALA A 72 -50.59 6.98 -51.81
CA ALA A 72 -50.42 8.16 -50.99
C ALA A 72 -51.77 8.53 -50.32
N PHE A 73 -51.75 8.70 -48.99
CA PHE A 73 -52.93 9.12 -48.22
C PHE A 73 -52.84 10.61 -47.88
N PHE A 74 -53.82 11.40 -48.33
CA PHE A 74 -53.94 12.83 -48.04
C PHE A 74 -55.18 13.13 -47.19
N GLY A 75 -55.13 14.19 -46.39
CA GLY A 75 -56.24 14.63 -45.55
C GLY A 75 -55.77 15.48 -44.37
N GLU A 76 -56.70 16.07 -43.60
CA GLU A 76 -56.40 16.84 -42.40
C GLU A 76 -55.97 15.96 -41.21
N THR A 77 -55.37 16.55 -40.17
CA THR A 77 -55.06 15.84 -38.92
C THR A 77 -56.34 15.23 -38.35
N ASN A 78 -56.25 14.01 -37.82
CA ASN A 78 -57.39 13.27 -37.26
C ASN A 78 -58.47 12.80 -38.26
N ALA A 79 -58.27 12.94 -39.58
CA ALA A 79 -59.18 12.39 -40.61
C ALA A 79 -59.15 10.84 -40.72
N GLY A 80 -58.51 10.13 -39.78
CA GLY A 80 -58.41 8.68 -39.79
C GLY A 80 -57.36 8.08 -40.73
N LYS A 81 -56.45 8.90 -41.30
CA LYS A 81 -55.38 8.41 -42.21
C LYS A 81 -54.58 7.25 -41.60
N SER A 82 -54.15 7.38 -40.34
CA SER A 82 -53.41 6.33 -39.63
C SER A 82 -54.23 5.06 -39.43
N THR A 83 -55.54 5.19 -39.18
CA THR A 83 -56.46 4.05 -39.00
C THR A 83 -56.59 3.27 -40.31
N ILE A 84 -56.73 3.94 -41.45
CA ILE A 84 -56.83 3.27 -42.75
C ILE A 84 -55.52 2.54 -43.08
N ILE A 85 -54.38 3.20 -42.85
CA ILE A 85 -53.07 2.58 -43.03
C ILE A 85 -52.94 1.32 -42.17
N GLU A 86 -53.34 1.39 -40.90
CA GLU A 86 -53.26 0.24 -39.99
C GLU A 86 -54.25 -0.88 -40.37
N SER A 87 -55.48 -0.53 -40.78
CA SER A 87 -56.45 -1.51 -41.31
C SER A 87 -55.91 -2.24 -42.54
N LEU A 88 -55.24 -1.54 -43.46
CA LEU A 88 -54.60 -2.16 -44.62
C LEU A 88 -53.45 -3.07 -44.21
N ARG A 89 -52.64 -2.67 -43.24
CA ARG A 89 -51.55 -3.51 -42.71
C ARG A 89 -52.08 -4.80 -42.07
N ILE A 90 -53.21 -4.73 -41.37
CA ILE A 90 -53.88 -5.90 -40.80
C ILE A 90 -54.44 -6.79 -41.92
N LEU A 91 -55.20 -6.20 -42.86
CA LEU A 91 -55.85 -6.93 -43.95
C LEU A 91 -54.86 -7.67 -44.84
N PHE A 92 -53.73 -7.05 -45.15
CA PHE A 92 -52.68 -7.63 -46.00
C PHE A 92 -51.62 -8.39 -45.21
N GLU A 93 -51.81 -8.59 -43.90
CA GLU A 93 -50.91 -9.31 -43.01
C GLU A 93 -49.45 -8.93 -43.24
N GLU A 94 -49.03 -7.68 -42.96
CA GLU A 94 -47.68 -7.17 -43.27
C GLU A 94 -46.51 -8.04 -42.73
N LYS A 95 -46.21 -9.16 -43.41
CA LYS A 95 -45.45 -10.30 -42.87
C LYS A 95 -44.02 -9.90 -42.54
N LYS A 96 -43.42 -9.05 -43.36
CA LYS A 96 -42.07 -8.51 -43.17
C LYS A 96 -41.96 -7.73 -41.85
N ARG A 97 -42.94 -6.88 -41.54
CA ARG A 97 -42.96 -6.12 -40.27
C ARG A 97 -43.20 -7.04 -39.08
N GLN A 98 -44.14 -7.96 -39.18
CA GLN A 98 -44.43 -8.92 -38.11
C GLN A 98 -43.20 -9.81 -37.79
N ALA A 99 -42.49 -10.29 -38.82
CA ALA A 99 -41.26 -11.05 -38.65
C ALA A 99 -40.15 -10.20 -37.99
N LEU A 100 -40.03 -8.92 -38.37
CA LEU A 100 -39.07 -8.00 -37.76
C LEU A 100 -39.37 -7.78 -36.27
N ILE A 101 -40.65 -7.58 -35.91
CA ILE A 101 -41.06 -7.41 -34.51
C ILE A 101 -40.75 -8.66 -33.69
N LYS A 102 -41.09 -9.85 -34.20
CA LYS A 102 -40.78 -11.13 -33.53
C LYS A 102 -39.27 -11.32 -33.34
N ARG A 103 -38.49 -11.01 -34.37
CA ARG A 103 -37.03 -11.08 -34.30
C ARG A 103 -36.48 -10.12 -33.25
N ASN A 104 -36.93 -8.88 -33.24
CA ASN A 104 -36.49 -7.90 -32.26
C ASN A 104 -36.87 -8.32 -30.83
N GLN A 105 -38.07 -8.87 -30.62
CA GLN A 105 -38.48 -9.40 -29.32
C GLN A 105 -37.60 -10.58 -28.86
N ALA A 106 -37.29 -11.51 -29.77
CA ALA A 106 -36.37 -12.62 -29.47
C ALA A 106 -34.98 -12.08 -29.09
N THR A 107 -34.41 -11.15 -29.87
CA THR A 107 -33.12 -10.52 -29.56
C THR A 107 -33.11 -9.83 -28.19
N VAL A 108 -34.19 -9.13 -27.82
CA VAL A 108 -34.30 -8.50 -26.50
C VAL A 108 -34.29 -9.55 -25.39
N SER A 109 -35.03 -10.64 -25.58
CA SER A 109 -35.05 -11.76 -24.63
C SER A 109 -33.67 -12.40 -24.47
N ASP A 110 -32.95 -12.62 -25.59
CA ASP A 110 -31.61 -13.20 -25.57
C ASP A 110 -30.61 -12.28 -24.86
N ILE A 111 -30.65 -10.97 -25.15
CA ILE A 111 -29.81 -9.97 -24.48
C ILE A 111 -30.11 -9.95 -22.98
N GLN A 112 -31.39 -10.00 -22.60
CA GLN A 112 -31.78 -9.98 -21.20
C GLN A 112 -31.30 -11.24 -20.46
N ALA A 113 -31.37 -12.42 -21.09
CA ALA A 113 -30.88 -13.67 -20.52
C ALA A 113 -29.35 -13.66 -20.33
N VAL A 114 -28.60 -13.20 -21.34
CA VAL A 114 -27.14 -13.08 -21.23
C VAL A 114 -26.77 -12.05 -20.16
N PHE A 115 -27.50 -10.93 -20.08
CA PHE A 115 -27.24 -9.92 -19.07
C PHE A 115 -27.50 -10.43 -17.66
N SER A 116 -28.61 -11.15 -17.43
CA SER A 116 -28.89 -11.75 -16.11
C SER A 116 -27.85 -12.78 -15.73
N GLU A 117 -27.47 -13.67 -16.65
CA GLU A 117 -26.42 -14.69 -16.39
C GLU A 117 -25.09 -14.03 -16.01
N LYS A 118 -24.68 -12.97 -16.72
CA LYS A 118 -23.45 -12.24 -16.41
C LYS A 118 -23.54 -11.47 -15.10
N SER A 119 -24.70 -10.88 -14.80
CA SER A 119 -24.93 -10.18 -13.53
C SER A 119 -24.84 -11.14 -12.36
N ASP A 120 -25.50 -12.30 -12.45
CA ASP A 120 -25.48 -13.32 -11.40
C ASP A 120 -24.07 -13.86 -11.19
N ALA A 121 -23.34 -14.15 -12.27
CA ALA A 121 -21.94 -14.59 -12.18
C ALA A 121 -21.03 -13.53 -11.52
N LEU A 122 -21.24 -12.24 -11.82
CA LEU A 122 -20.49 -11.15 -11.18
C LEU A 122 -20.82 -11.00 -9.70
N ILE A 123 -22.10 -11.17 -9.34
CA ILE A 123 -22.53 -11.15 -7.94
C ILE A 123 -21.87 -12.30 -7.18
N ASP A 124 -21.90 -13.52 -7.71
CA ASP A 124 -21.25 -14.68 -7.11
C ASP A 124 -19.73 -14.50 -6.96
N GLU A 125 -19.06 -13.95 -7.98
CA GLU A 125 -17.62 -13.66 -7.91
C GLU A 125 -17.31 -12.63 -6.81
N LEU A 126 -18.08 -11.54 -6.74
CA LEU A 126 -17.92 -10.51 -5.72
C LEU A 126 -18.21 -11.05 -4.32
N SER A 127 -19.28 -11.82 -4.15
CA SER A 127 -19.62 -12.46 -2.88
C SER A 127 -18.52 -13.42 -2.43
N THR A 128 -17.98 -14.23 -3.34
CA THR A 128 -16.88 -15.15 -3.03
C THR A 128 -15.62 -14.38 -2.60
N ARG A 129 -15.27 -13.31 -3.32
CA ARG A 129 -14.11 -12.47 -2.97
C ARG A 129 -14.31 -11.75 -1.64
N TYR A 130 -15.53 -11.30 -1.36
CA TYR A 130 -15.86 -10.64 -0.09
C TYR A 130 -15.72 -11.59 1.09
N VAL A 131 -16.22 -12.83 0.96
CA VAL A 131 -16.08 -13.86 2.02
C VAL A 131 -14.61 -14.18 2.27
N SER A 132 -13.82 -14.43 1.22
CA SER A 132 -12.37 -14.68 1.35
C SER A 132 -11.65 -13.49 2.02
N PHE A 133 -12.00 -12.26 1.66
CA PHE A 133 -11.42 -11.09 2.31
C PHE A 133 -11.78 -11.01 3.80
N CYS A 134 -13.01 -11.36 4.19
CA CYS A 134 -13.40 -11.43 5.59
C CYS A 134 -12.62 -12.51 6.36
N GLU A 135 -12.36 -13.66 5.74
CA GLU A 135 -11.52 -14.72 6.32
C GLU A 135 -10.08 -14.25 6.53
N ASP A 136 -9.49 -13.58 5.53
CA ASP A 136 -8.14 -13.00 5.64
C ASP A 136 -8.04 -11.97 6.78
N VAL A 137 -9.05 -11.10 6.91
CA VAL A 137 -9.11 -10.10 8.00
C VAL A 137 -9.25 -10.78 9.37
N ALA A 138 -10.02 -11.86 9.46
CA ALA A 138 -10.15 -12.63 10.70
C ALA A 138 -8.82 -13.29 11.09
N ALA A 139 -8.14 -13.94 10.14
CA ALA A 139 -6.83 -14.55 10.35
C ALA A 139 -5.78 -13.51 10.79
N LEU A 140 -5.77 -12.34 10.17
CA LEU A 140 -4.91 -11.23 10.58
C LEU A 140 -5.21 -10.79 12.03
N GLY A 141 -6.48 -10.76 12.41
CA GLY A 141 -6.90 -10.46 13.77
C GLY A 141 -6.35 -11.45 14.80
N ASP A 142 -6.40 -12.75 14.48
CA ASP A 142 -5.85 -13.82 15.32
C ASP A 142 -4.32 -13.71 15.45
N ASP A 143 -3.62 -13.43 14.34
CA ASP A 143 -2.16 -13.22 14.32
C ASP A 143 -1.74 -12.02 15.19
N ILE A 144 -2.46 -10.90 15.07
CA ILE A 144 -2.24 -9.72 15.91
C ILE A 144 -2.48 -10.07 17.38
N GLY A 145 -3.55 -10.80 17.69
CA GLY A 145 -3.85 -11.26 19.04
C GLY A 145 -2.73 -12.14 19.62
N ALA A 146 -2.20 -13.07 18.83
CA ALA A 146 -1.07 -13.91 19.20
C ALA A 146 0.20 -13.08 19.46
N LEU A 147 0.50 -12.11 18.60
CA LEU A 147 1.66 -11.24 18.75
C LEU A 147 1.57 -10.35 20.00
N VAL A 148 0.39 -9.80 20.28
CA VAL A 148 0.15 -9.00 21.50
C VAL A 148 0.36 -9.87 22.75
N ASN A 149 -0.19 -11.07 22.78
CA ASN A 149 -0.01 -12.00 23.89
C ASN A 149 1.46 -12.41 24.07
N GLN A 150 2.18 -12.64 22.97
CA GLN A 150 3.61 -12.93 23.02
C GLN A 150 4.40 -11.75 23.61
N THR A 151 4.16 -10.55 23.10
CA THR A 151 4.82 -9.33 23.56
C THR A 151 4.53 -9.06 25.04
N GLN A 152 3.29 -9.31 25.48
CA GLN A 152 2.90 -9.20 26.89
C GLN A 152 3.71 -10.18 27.77
N ARG A 153 3.87 -11.43 27.33
CA ARG A 153 4.67 -12.44 28.05
C ARG A 153 6.14 -12.04 28.12
N ASP A 154 6.71 -11.59 27.01
CA ASP A 154 8.12 -11.17 26.94
C ASP A 154 8.37 -9.94 27.82
N LEU A 155 7.43 -8.99 27.86
CA LEU A 155 7.51 -7.82 28.73
C LEU A 155 7.44 -8.21 30.22
N LEU A 156 6.59 -9.17 30.58
CA LEU A 156 6.54 -9.68 31.95
C LEU A 156 7.83 -10.42 32.34
N SER A 157 8.37 -11.24 31.44
CA SER A 157 9.63 -11.96 31.66
C SER A 157 10.80 -11.00 31.85
N THR A 158 10.94 -10.00 30.97
CA THR A 158 12.00 -8.97 31.08
C THR A 158 11.86 -8.15 32.36
N ARG A 159 10.63 -7.85 32.79
CA ARG A 159 10.37 -7.15 34.06
C ARG A 159 10.82 -7.98 35.27
N GLN A 160 10.53 -9.27 35.29
CA GLN A 160 11.00 -10.18 36.36
C GLN A 160 12.53 -10.28 36.39
N GLN A 161 13.18 -10.37 35.23
CA GLN A 161 14.64 -10.38 35.13
C GLN A 161 15.25 -9.07 35.65
N LEU A 162 14.63 -7.93 35.34
CA LEU A 162 15.07 -6.63 35.84
C LEU A 162 14.95 -6.56 37.37
N GLU A 163 13.85 -7.02 37.94
CA GLU A 163 13.65 -7.08 39.40
C GLU A 163 14.71 -7.96 40.07
N HIS A 164 15.00 -9.13 39.51
CA HIS A 164 16.05 -10.01 40.04
C HIS A 164 17.43 -9.35 39.98
N THR A 165 17.77 -8.72 38.85
CA THR A 165 19.05 -8.01 38.68
C THR A 165 19.16 -6.83 39.65
N GLN A 166 18.06 -6.12 39.93
CA GLN A 166 18.03 -5.05 40.92
C GLN A 166 18.27 -5.58 42.33
N GLN A 167 17.66 -6.72 42.69
CA GLN A 167 17.90 -7.37 43.98
C GLN A 167 19.37 -7.79 44.12
N ASP A 168 19.94 -8.43 43.11
CA ASP A 168 21.35 -8.83 43.11
C ASP A 168 22.29 -7.62 43.23
N TYR A 169 21.98 -6.53 42.54
CA TYR A 169 22.73 -5.28 42.66
C TYR A 169 22.66 -4.71 44.07
N THR A 170 21.47 -4.68 44.69
CA THR A 170 21.33 -4.22 46.09
C THR A 170 22.11 -5.11 47.06
N PHE A 171 22.05 -6.43 46.90
CA PHE A 171 22.80 -7.38 47.70
C PHE A 171 24.32 -7.18 47.56
N CYS A 172 24.82 -7.03 46.33
CA CYS A 172 26.23 -6.78 46.08
C CYS A 172 26.68 -5.44 46.68
N LYS A 173 25.84 -4.40 46.59
CA LYS A 173 26.10 -3.09 47.18
C LYS A 173 26.20 -3.16 48.71
N GLU A 174 25.29 -3.89 49.37
CA GLU A 174 25.34 -4.11 50.83
C GLU A 174 26.60 -4.87 51.24
N ARG A 175 26.94 -5.93 50.51
CA ARG A 175 28.19 -6.67 50.75
C ARG A 175 29.43 -5.81 50.58
N LEU A 176 29.45 -4.92 49.59
CA LEU A 176 30.56 -4.00 49.38
C LEU A 176 30.69 -3.04 50.57
N ASN A 177 29.58 -2.49 51.06
CA ASN A 177 29.57 -1.61 52.24
C ASN A 177 30.08 -2.35 53.50
N HIS A 178 29.68 -3.61 53.69
CA HIS A 178 30.19 -4.42 54.80
C HIS A 178 31.70 -4.66 54.68
N ALA A 179 32.18 -5.06 53.50
CA ALA A 179 33.61 -5.25 53.27
C ALA A 179 34.42 -3.96 53.47
N GLN A 180 33.87 -2.79 53.08
CA GLN A 180 34.47 -1.48 53.35
C GLN A 180 34.56 -1.21 54.85
N SER A 181 33.48 -1.45 55.61
CA SER A 181 33.49 -1.28 57.06
C SER A 181 34.49 -2.22 57.75
N ASP A 182 34.59 -3.48 57.31
CA ASP A 182 35.56 -4.45 57.84
C ASP A 182 37.00 -4.01 57.53
N LEU A 183 37.25 -3.46 56.34
CA LEU A 183 38.54 -2.91 55.97
C LEU A 183 38.91 -1.71 56.85
N ASP A 184 37.96 -0.81 57.11
CA ASP A 184 38.19 0.33 58.01
C ASP A 184 38.47 -0.13 59.45
N ASN A 185 37.73 -1.13 59.94
CA ASN A 185 37.96 -1.72 61.27
C ASN A 185 39.35 -2.37 61.38
N THR A 186 39.74 -3.17 60.38
CA THR A 186 41.07 -3.81 60.35
C THR A 186 42.19 -2.78 60.22
N ARG A 187 41.99 -1.70 59.46
CA ARG A 187 42.93 -0.58 59.35
C ARG A 187 43.13 0.13 60.69
N GLN A 188 42.04 0.41 61.43
CA GLN A 188 42.12 1.00 62.76
C GLN A 188 42.83 0.07 63.75
N ALA A 189 42.53 -1.22 63.72
CA ALA A 189 43.21 -2.21 64.55
C ALA A 189 44.72 -2.27 64.26
N LEU A 190 45.11 -2.25 62.97
CA LEU A 190 46.51 -2.23 62.56
C LEU A 190 47.23 -0.98 63.09
N GLN A 191 46.64 0.21 62.93
CA GLN A 191 47.17 1.45 63.50
C GLN A 191 47.37 1.34 65.02
N GLY A 192 46.41 0.75 65.74
CA GLY A 192 46.53 0.50 67.18
C GLY A 192 47.64 -0.49 67.55
N THR A 193 47.96 -1.46 66.68
CA THR A 193 49.11 -2.35 66.89
C THR A 193 50.44 -1.66 66.57
N GLU A 194 50.47 -0.80 65.55
CA GLU A 194 51.65 0.00 65.19
C GLU A 194 52.03 0.96 66.34
N THR A 195 51.04 1.63 66.95
CA THR A 195 51.31 2.52 68.10
C THR A 195 51.84 1.74 69.30
N ARG A 196 51.24 0.59 69.65
CA ARG A 196 51.73 -0.29 70.73
C ARG A 196 53.14 -0.82 70.45
N LEU A 197 53.45 -1.15 69.19
CA LEU A 197 54.79 -1.59 68.81
C LEU A 197 55.81 -0.46 69.00
N SER A 198 55.47 0.76 68.60
CA SER A 198 56.29 1.96 68.81
C SER A 198 56.53 2.24 70.29
N GLU A 199 55.48 2.15 71.12
CA GLU A 199 55.59 2.28 72.58
C GLU A 199 56.50 1.19 73.17
N SER A 200 56.34 -0.07 72.76
CA SER A 200 57.19 -1.17 73.20
C SER A 200 58.66 -0.99 72.78
N GLN A 201 58.90 -0.51 71.55
CA GLN A 201 60.25 -0.17 71.07
C GLN A 201 60.87 0.96 71.90
N SER A 202 60.09 1.98 72.25
CA SER A 202 60.54 3.07 73.13
C SER A 202 60.89 2.56 74.53
N MET A 203 60.02 1.74 75.14
CA MET A 203 60.28 1.11 76.44
C MET A 203 61.55 0.24 76.41
N LEU A 204 61.76 -0.58 75.37
CA LEU A 204 63.00 -1.34 75.20
C LEU A 204 64.22 -0.43 75.08
N GLY A 205 64.10 0.71 74.38
CA GLY A 205 65.13 1.73 74.31
C GLY A 205 65.46 2.32 75.68
N GLN A 206 64.44 2.64 76.48
CA GLN A 206 64.60 3.15 77.84
C GLN A 206 65.27 2.12 78.75
N VAL A 207 64.76 0.88 78.81
CA VAL A 207 65.36 -0.20 79.61
C VAL A 207 66.80 -0.47 79.19
N ARG A 208 67.10 -0.42 77.90
CA ARG A 208 68.48 -0.53 77.39
C ARG A 208 69.36 0.62 77.89
N GLY A 209 68.86 1.85 77.90
CA GLY A 209 69.54 3.02 78.45
C GLY A 209 69.80 2.90 79.95
N GLU A 210 68.79 2.48 80.72
CA GLU A 210 68.91 2.21 82.15
C GLU A 210 69.94 1.12 82.44
N LEU A 211 69.92 0.00 81.69
CA LEU A 211 70.94 -1.04 81.80
C LEU A 211 72.36 -0.52 81.49
N GLN A 212 72.51 0.35 80.51
CA GLN A 212 73.80 0.98 80.20
C GLN A 212 74.26 1.90 81.35
N GLN A 213 73.34 2.65 81.95
CA GLN A 213 73.62 3.53 83.08
C GLN A 213 73.98 2.71 84.34
N VAL A 214 73.24 1.64 84.65
CA VAL A 214 73.59 0.71 85.73
C VAL A 214 74.93 0.05 85.46
N GLY A 215 75.22 -0.31 84.21
CA GLY A 215 76.54 -0.80 83.79
C GLY A 215 77.66 0.22 84.07
N GLN A 216 77.45 1.50 83.76
CA GLN A 216 78.39 2.58 84.07
C GLN A 216 78.53 2.83 85.57
N GLN A 217 77.42 2.80 86.32
CA GLN A 217 77.43 2.93 87.78
C GLN A 217 78.15 1.76 88.45
N LEU A 218 77.97 0.53 87.96
CA LEU A 218 78.73 -0.63 88.42
C LEU A 218 80.22 -0.49 88.10
N GLN A 219 80.59 0.06 86.93
CA GLN A 219 81.99 0.41 86.65
C GLN A 219 82.52 1.48 87.61
N GLY A 220 81.73 2.52 87.89
CA GLY A 220 82.03 3.60 88.83
C GLY A 220 82.20 3.10 90.27
N ALA A 221 81.26 2.32 90.77
CA ALA A 221 81.32 1.68 92.08
C ALA A 221 82.50 0.69 92.15
N ARG A 222 82.84 0.01 91.06
CA ARG A 222 84.02 -0.87 90.98
C ARG A 222 85.33 -0.07 90.97
N SER A 223 85.37 1.12 90.37
CA SER A 223 86.49 2.06 90.51
C SER A 223 86.57 2.65 91.92
N ASP A 224 85.44 3.04 92.53
CA ASP A 224 85.40 3.59 93.88
C ASP A 224 85.78 2.55 94.93
N TRP A 225 85.38 1.29 94.75
CA TRP A 225 85.83 0.20 95.61
C TRP A 225 87.34 -0.05 95.49
N ARG A 226 87.92 0.11 94.29
CA ARG A 226 89.38 0.18 94.12
C ARG A 226 89.97 1.38 94.88
N THR A 227 89.35 2.56 94.84
CA THR A 227 89.82 3.77 95.53
C THR A 227 89.70 3.68 97.07
N ILE A 228 88.64 3.06 97.59
CA ILE A 228 88.43 2.82 99.03
C ILE A 228 89.41 1.75 99.55
N SER A 229 89.71 0.74 98.74
CA SER A 229 90.78 -0.22 99.08
C SER A 229 92.15 0.45 99.19
N THR A 230 92.39 1.57 98.48
CA THR A 230 93.62 2.37 98.63
C THR A 230 93.58 3.34 99.82
N TRP A 231 92.41 3.84 100.25
CA TRP A 231 92.29 4.70 101.45
C TRP A 231 92.42 3.93 102.78
N ARG A 232 91.96 2.67 102.83
CA ARG A 232 92.05 1.84 104.05
C ARG A 232 93.49 1.41 104.40
N THR A 233 94.44 1.64 103.50
CA THR A 233 95.88 1.37 103.69
C THR A 233 96.72 2.63 103.93
N GLY A 234 96.12 3.81 104.13
CA GLY A 234 96.92 5.04 104.25
C GLY A 234 96.24 6.22 104.92
N ASN A 235 95.93 6.14 106.22
CA ASN A 235 96.23 7.26 107.11
C ASN A 235 96.24 6.87 108.60
N SER A 236 97.44 6.86 109.17
CA SER A 236 97.74 6.72 110.58
C SER A 236 98.53 7.94 111.03
N LYS A 237 97.97 8.75 111.94
CA LYS A 237 98.62 9.53 113.03
C LYS A 237 97.91 10.87 113.29
N GLY A 238 97.51 11.09 114.55
CA GLY A 238 97.23 12.42 115.11
C GLY A 238 96.03 12.46 116.06
N TRP A 239 96.26 12.23 117.36
CA TRP A 239 95.28 12.49 118.44
C TRP A 239 95.31 13.97 118.84
N ASN A 240 94.15 14.57 119.17
CA ASN A 240 94.04 15.47 120.33
C ASN A 240 92.59 15.73 120.77
N ILE A 241 92.42 15.79 122.09
CA ILE A 241 91.19 15.98 122.89
C ILE A 241 91.01 17.47 123.21
N ILE A 242 89.81 18.07 123.02
CA ILE A 242 89.29 19.21 123.81
C ILE A 242 87.75 19.10 123.96
N THR A 243 87.27 19.43 125.15
CA THR A 243 85.92 19.21 125.72
C THR A 243 84.99 20.47 125.77
N TRP A 244 83.66 20.23 125.80
CA TRP A 244 82.49 21.04 126.31
C TRP A 244 82.22 22.45 125.68
N ARG A 245 81.00 22.89 125.30
CA ARG A 245 79.77 23.14 126.10
C ARG A 245 78.63 23.75 125.22
N THR A 246 77.36 23.57 125.65
CA THR A 246 76.12 24.38 125.41
C THR A 246 75.68 24.60 123.95
N GLY A 247 74.46 24.29 123.48
CA GLY A 247 73.11 24.45 124.02
C GLY A 247 72.19 24.83 122.83
N PRO A 248 70.87 24.59 122.90
CA PRO A 248 69.96 24.52 121.74
C PRO A 248 69.32 25.90 121.42
N PRO A 249 68.55 26.05 120.32
CA PRO A 249 67.09 25.86 120.45
C PRO A 249 66.41 25.31 119.18
N ALA A 250 65.14 24.93 119.35
CA ALA A 250 64.03 24.91 118.38
C ALA A 250 64.33 24.77 116.88
#